data_AF-A0A0Q3LWZ9-F1
#
_entry.id   AF-A0A0Q3LWZ9-F1
#
_cell.length_a   1.000
_cell.length_b   1.000
_cell.length_c   1.000
_cell.angle_alpha   90.00
_cell.angle_beta   90.00
_cell.angle_gamma   90.00
#
_symmetry.space_group_name_H-M   'P 1'
#
loop_
_entity.id
_entity.type
_entity.pdbx_description
1 polymer ?
#
loop_
_entity_poly.entity_id
_entity_poly.type
_entity_poly.pdbx_seq_one_letter_code
_entity_poly.pdbx_strand_id
1 'polypeptide(L)'
;MNEIAFTLLERPVSWAEAALGFAGLSLALLLMAVIAGWRGSRGRAIEAAMAAERAREMDDKVAEMNRQQAELAGRMQSMAEILSTRQGDLARLVADRMDGLRQQVGAGLERNVQQTTESLGKLQERLAVIDTAQKNLTDLTSEVVTLKDVLANKQARGAYGQGRMEAIIRDGLPAAFFSFQPQLSNGRRPDCLVTLPGDGRGLVIDAKFPLESFTMLREARGEDAKKTAGQRVRNDVGVHVKDIAERYFLPGETQDIALLFVPSEAIYADLHEHFDDIVQRAHRARVMIVSPSLLALAIQLMQSLVRDARMREEARVIQTEVGKLLDDVRRLGERVDKLDTHFRQAQDDVGQIKTSAGKVTSRAEKIGALEFDDEKSEPRLPFAKGLDLKAAE
;
A
#
# COMPACT_ATOMS: atom_id res chain seq x y z
N MET A 1 90.13 -122.75 35.30
CA MET A 1 89.29 -123.02 36.48
C MET A 1 88.61 -121.71 36.86
N ASN A 2 87.29 -121.76 36.98
CA ASN A 2 86.41 -120.61 37.14
C ASN A 2 86.65 -119.89 38.47
N GLU A 3 87.04 -118.61 38.39
CA GLU A 3 86.91 -117.65 39.49
C GLU A 3 85.49 -117.09 39.51
N ILE A 4 84.64 -117.84 40.20
CA ILE A 4 83.27 -117.49 40.57
C ILE A 4 83.38 -116.37 41.61
N ALA A 5 82.89 -115.16 41.30
CA ALA A 5 83.03 -114.00 42.20
C ALA A 5 82.13 -114.14 43.43
N PHE A 6 80.89 -114.55 43.20
CA PHE A 6 79.92 -114.85 44.24
C PHE A 6 78.79 -115.66 43.60
N THR A 7 78.29 -116.66 44.32
CA THR A 7 77.17 -117.49 43.88
C THR A 7 75.87 -116.83 44.32
N LEU A 8 75.18 -116.12 43.43
CA LEU A 8 73.81 -115.67 43.66
C LEU A 8 72.87 -116.85 43.45
N LEU A 9 72.41 -117.45 44.55
CA LEU A 9 71.27 -118.36 44.54
C LEU A 9 71.46 -119.50 43.53
N GLU A 10 72.59 -120.18 43.61
CA GLU A 10 72.84 -121.33 42.74
C GLU A 10 72.72 -121.03 41.22
N ARG A 11 72.77 -119.75 40.80
CA ARG A 11 73.41 -119.36 39.55
C ARG A 11 74.79 -118.77 39.88
N PRO A 12 75.89 -119.39 39.45
CA PRO A 12 77.22 -118.82 39.66
C PRO A 12 77.36 -117.55 38.82
N VAL A 13 77.41 -116.39 39.48
CA VAL A 13 77.57 -115.08 38.84
C VAL A 13 79.06 -114.80 38.70
N SER A 14 79.48 -114.59 37.46
CA SER A 14 80.87 -114.24 37.15
C SER A 14 81.09 -112.74 37.30
N TRP A 15 82.34 -112.32 37.49
CA TRP A 15 82.74 -110.91 37.46
C TRP A 15 82.19 -110.13 36.24
N ALA A 16 81.88 -110.81 35.12
CA ALA A 16 81.32 -110.19 33.93
C ALA A 16 79.87 -109.67 34.13
N GLU A 17 79.05 -110.34 34.93
CA GLU A 17 77.66 -109.92 35.18
C GLU A 17 77.61 -108.68 36.10
N ALA A 18 78.54 -108.56 37.06
CA ALA A 18 78.67 -107.39 37.91
C ALA A 18 79.14 -106.14 37.16
N ALA A 19 80.09 -106.30 36.23
CA ALA A 19 80.57 -105.20 35.38
C ALA A 19 79.45 -104.65 34.47
N LEU A 20 78.59 -105.53 33.92
CA LEU A 20 77.43 -105.14 33.13
C LEU A 20 76.41 -104.33 33.95
N GLY A 21 76.21 -104.68 35.21
CA GLY A 21 75.34 -103.92 36.12
C GLY A 21 75.84 -102.49 36.35
N PHE A 22 77.15 -102.32 36.60
CA PHE A 22 77.74 -101.00 36.87
C PHE A 22 77.76 -100.10 35.61
N ALA A 23 78.04 -100.68 34.45
CA ALA A 23 77.96 -99.98 33.16
C ALA A 23 76.53 -99.55 32.82
N GLY A 24 75.52 -100.38 33.15
CA GLY A 24 74.12 -100.02 32.97
C GLY A 24 73.69 -98.82 33.83
N LEU A 25 74.19 -98.75 35.06
CA LEU A 25 73.83 -97.69 36.00
C LEU A 25 74.49 -96.34 35.67
N SER A 26 75.74 -96.35 35.20
CA SER A 26 76.41 -95.13 34.74
C SER A 26 75.78 -94.55 33.46
N LEU A 27 75.36 -95.42 32.53
CA LEU A 27 74.65 -95.02 31.31
C LEU A 27 73.28 -94.38 31.64
N ALA A 28 72.57 -94.93 32.62
CA ALA A 28 71.29 -94.39 33.08
C ALA A 28 71.42 -92.97 33.67
N LEU A 29 72.47 -92.71 34.45
CA LEU A 29 72.75 -91.39 35.02
C LEU A 29 73.09 -90.35 33.94
N LEU A 30 73.90 -90.72 32.95
CA LEU A 30 74.23 -89.86 31.81
C LEU A 30 72.97 -89.51 30.99
N LEU A 31 72.11 -90.51 30.74
CA LEU A 31 70.82 -90.29 30.07
C LEU A 31 69.91 -89.34 30.85
N MET A 32 69.84 -89.46 32.18
CA MET A 32 69.06 -88.54 33.01
C MET A 32 69.56 -87.09 32.92
N ALA A 33 70.88 -86.86 32.92
CA ALA A 33 71.45 -85.52 32.81
C ALA A 33 71.15 -84.86 31.44
N VAL A 34 71.24 -85.63 30.35
CA VAL A 34 70.89 -85.15 29.00
C VAL A 34 69.40 -84.83 28.90
N ILE A 35 68.52 -85.67 29.45
CA ILE A 35 67.08 -85.44 29.47
C ILE A 35 66.73 -84.17 30.27
N ALA A 36 67.38 -83.96 31.42
CA ALA A 36 67.18 -82.75 32.22
C ALA A 36 67.62 -81.49 31.47
N GLY A 37 68.78 -81.53 30.79
CA GLY A 37 69.26 -80.43 29.94
C GLY A 37 68.33 -80.12 28.77
N TRP A 38 67.78 -81.15 28.12
CA TRP A 38 66.83 -81.00 27.01
C TRP A 38 65.45 -80.48 27.46
N ARG A 39 64.99 -80.83 28.67
CA ARG A 39 63.76 -80.24 29.23
C ARG A 39 63.95 -78.77 29.61
N GLY A 40 65.12 -78.41 30.15
CA GLY A 40 65.42 -77.03 30.53
C GLY A 40 65.65 -76.05 29.35
N SER A 41 66.10 -76.54 28.19
CA SER A 41 66.23 -75.70 26.98
C SER A 41 64.89 -75.46 26.29
N ARG A 42 63.98 -76.44 26.28
CA ARG A 42 62.63 -76.31 25.71
C ARG A 42 61.74 -75.32 26.47
N GLY A 43 61.87 -75.22 27.80
CA GLY A 43 61.10 -74.26 28.60
C GLY A 43 61.42 -72.79 28.26
N ARG A 44 62.70 -72.46 28.09
CA ARG A 44 63.16 -71.09 27.80
C ARG A 44 62.75 -70.59 26.41
N ALA A 45 62.60 -71.48 25.44
CA ALA A 45 62.15 -71.12 24.09
C ALA A 45 60.68 -70.68 24.05
N ILE A 46 59.83 -71.25 24.91
CA ILE A 46 58.39 -70.96 24.96
C ILE A 46 58.12 -69.60 25.63
N GLU A 47 58.87 -69.26 26.69
CA GLU A 47 58.74 -67.95 27.35
C GLU A 47 59.16 -66.79 26.44
N ALA A 48 60.22 -66.96 25.65
CA ALA A 48 60.66 -65.94 24.69
C ALA A 48 59.61 -65.70 23.58
N ALA A 49 58.92 -66.75 23.12
CA ALA A 49 57.85 -66.64 22.14
C ALA A 49 56.64 -65.86 22.69
N MET A 50 56.21 -66.17 23.92
CA MET A 50 55.09 -65.46 24.56
C MET A 50 55.40 -63.98 24.86
N ALA A 51 56.65 -63.65 25.18
CA ALA A 51 57.06 -62.25 25.39
C ALA A 51 57.01 -61.43 24.09
N ALA A 52 57.42 -62.04 22.97
CA ALA A 52 57.37 -61.39 21.66
C ALA A 52 55.93 -61.15 21.17
N GLU A 53 55.01 -62.05 21.49
CA GLU A 53 53.59 -61.91 21.13
C GLU A 53 52.91 -60.76 21.89
N ARG A 54 53.16 -60.65 23.21
CA ARG A 54 52.63 -59.52 24.03
C ARG A 54 53.18 -58.17 23.58
N ALA A 55 54.44 -58.10 23.15
CA ALA A 55 55.03 -56.88 22.63
C ALA A 55 54.31 -56.41 21.35
N ARG A 56 53.99 -57.34 20.43
CA ARG A 56 53.24 -57.03 19.20
C ARG A 56 51.82 -56.56 19.50
N GLU A 57 51.11 -57.22 20.41
CA GLU A 57 49.76 -56.78 20.80
C GLU A 57 49.74 -55.36 21.42
N MET A 58 50.78 -54.99 22.18
CA MET A 58 50.92 -53.64 22.71
C MET A 58 51.18 -52.61 21.61
N ASP A 59 52.07 -52.92 20.67
CA ASP A 59 52.37 -52.02 19.53
C ASP A 59 51.12 -51.80 18.66
N ASP A 60 50.33 -52.84 18.41
CA ASP A 60 49.06 -52.74 17.66
C ASP A 60 48.04 -51.85 18.39
N LYS A 61 47.89 -52.01 19.72
CA LYS A 61 47.00 -51.16 20.53
C LYS A 61 47.44 -49.70 20.54
N VAL A 62 48.74 -49.43 20.59
CA VAL A 62 49.28 -48.06 20.54
C VAL A 62 49.07 -47.44 19.15
N ALA A 63 49.25 -48.22 18.08
CA ALA A 63 48.98 -47.76 16.72
C ALA A 63 47.49 -47.44 16.50
N GLU A 64 46.59 -48.27 17.03
CA GLU A 64 45.15 -48.04 16.96
C GLU A 64 44.73 -46.80 17.76
N MET A 65 45.29 -46.60 18.95
CA MET A 65 45.04 -45.41 19.78
C MET A 65 45.50 -44.13 19.07
N ASN A 66 46.67 -44.15 18.42
CA ASN A 66 47.16 -43.01 17.65
C ASN A 66 46.27 -42.69 16.44
N ARG A 67 45.72 -43.71 15.75
CA ARG A 67 44.75 -43.50 14.66
C ARG A 67 43.46 -42.85 15.18
N GLN A 68 42.93 -43.33 16.30
CA GLN A 68 41.73 -42.75 16.92
C GLN A 68 41.96 -41.30 17.35
N GLN A 69 43.12 -40.97 17.93
CA GLN A 69 43.47 -39.58 18.26
C GLN A 69 43.59 -38.69 17.01
N ALA A 70 44.16 -39.19 15.92
CA ALA A 70 44.27 -38.45 14.67
C ALA A 70 42.89 -38.18 14.04
N GLU A 71 41.97 -39.16 14.06
CA GLU A 71 40.59 -38.97 13.61
C GLU A 71 39.83 -37.94 14.46
N LEU A 72 40.01 -37.99 15.79
CA LEU A 72 39.41 -37.01 16.70
C LEU A 72 39.95 -35.59 16.44
N ALA A 73 41.25 -35.44 16.24
CA ALA A 73 41.86 -34.16 15.90
C ALA A 73 41.31 -33.60 14.57
N GLY A 74 41.15 -34.44 13.54
CA GLY A 74 40.55 -34.04 12.26
C GLY A 74 39.08 -33.62 12.40
N ARG A 75 38.29 -34.32 13.22
CA ARG A 75 36.90 -33.93 13.53
C ARG A 75 36.81 -32.61 14.30
N MET A 76 37.74 -32.35 15.23
CA MET A 76 37.78 -31.07 15.94
C MET A 76 38.18 -29.92 15.01
N GLN A 77 39.13 -30.14 14.11
CA GLN A 77 39.55 -29.13 13.12
C GLN A 77 38.38 -28.74 12.21
N SER A 78 37.65 -29.72 11.65
CA SER A 78 36.48 -29.47 10.80
C SER A 78 35.33 -28.81 11.57
N MET A 79 35.10 -29.20 12.83
CA MET A 79 34.11 -28.53 13.68
C MET A 79 34.47 -27.06 13.92
N ALA A 80 35.74 -26.76 14.17
CA ALA A 80 36.23 -25.38 14.34
C ALA A 80 36.05 -24.55 13.06
N GLU A 81 36.31 -25.14 11.89
CA GLU A 81 36.13 -24.49 10.59
C GLU A 81 34.64 -24.22 10.28
N ILE A 82 33.75 -25.16 10.58
CA ILE A 82 32.30 -24.99 10.44
C ILE A 82 31.77 -23.91 11.40
N LEU A 83 32.26 -23.87 12.64
CA LEU A 83 31.87 -22.82 13.59
C LEU A 83 32.36 -21.44 13.13
N SER A 84 33.60 -21.35 12.64
CA SER A 84 34.18 -20.09 12.18
C SER A 84 33.43 -19.53 10.96
N THR A 85 33.11 -20.40 9.99
CA THR A 85 32.33 -20.01 8.80
C THR A 85 30.91 -19.58 9.18
N ARG A 86 30.20 -20.34 10.03
CA ARG A 86 28.86 -19.95 10.49
C ARG A 86 28.86 -18.67 11.33
N GLN A 87 29.90 -18.44 12.14
CA GLN A 87 30.04 -17.21 12.90
C GLN A 87 30.28 -16.00 11.97
N GLY A 88 31.08 -16.18 10.92
CA GLY A 88 31.29 -15.17 9.88
C GLY A 88 30.01 -14.83 9.10
N ASP A 89 29.23 -15.83 8.72
CA ASP A 89 27.97 -15.65 8.00
C ASP A 89 26.92 -14.94 8.86
N LEU A 90 26.83 -15.30 10.15
CA LEU A 90 25.96 -14.62 11.10
C LEU A 90 26.35 -13.14 11.25
N ALA A 91 27.64 -12.85 11.37
CA ALA A 91 28.14 -11.48 11.50
C ALA A 91 27.79 -10.63 10.25
N ARG A 92 27.90 -11.21 9.06
CA ARG A 92 27.50 -10.55 7.80
C ARG A 92 26.01 -10.32 7.73
N LEU A 93 25.20 -11.32 8.05
CA LEU A 93 23.73 -11.20 8.05
C LEU A 93 23.25 -10.11 9.02
N VAL A 94 23.86 -10.03 10.21
CA VAL A 94 23.54 -8.99 11.19
C VAL A 94 23.96 -7.62 10.67
N ALA A 95 25.13 -7.48 10.06
CA ALA A 95 25.58 -6.22 9.45
C ALA A 95 24.62 -5.74 8.34
N ASP A 96 24.28 -6.63 7.39
CA ASP A 96 23.35 -6.32 6.30
C ASP A 96 21.97 -5.93 6.83
N ARG A 97 21.50 -6.59 7.90
CA ARG A 97 20.21 -6.26 8.52
C ARG A 97 20.24 -4.91 9.23
N MET A 98 21.34 -4.56 9.89
CA MET A 98 21.52 -3.28 10.57
C MET A 98 21.63 -2.12 9.57
N ASP A 99 22.31 -2.32 8.44
CA ASP A 99 22.39 -1.31 7.40
C ASP A 99 21.05 -1.09 6.69
N GLY A 100 20.32 -2.16 6.40
CA GLY A 100 18.94 -2.06 5.87
C GLY A 100 18.00 -1.34 6.83
N LEU A 101 18.10 -1.60 8.14
CA LEU A 101 17.34 -0.89 9.17
C LEU A 101 17.72 0.59 9.26
N ARG A 102 19.01 0.93 9.21
CA ARG A 102 19.48 2.33 9.19
C ARG A 102 18.91 3.10 8.01
N GLN A 103 18.92 2.50 6.82
CA GLN A 103 18.43 3.16 5.61
C GLN A 103 16.91 3.33 5.63
N GLN A 104 16.16 2.33 6.11
CA GLN A 104 14.70 2.43 6.26
C GLN A 104 14.28 3.45 7.32
N VAL A 105 14.98 3.48 8.47
CA VAL A 105 14.72 4.46 9.53
C VAL A 105 15.09 5.86 9.06
N GLY A 106 16.22 6.04 8.36
CA GLY A 106 16.63 7.32 7.78
C GLY A 106 15.60 7.86 6.79
N ALA A 107 15.19 7.06 5.81
CA ALA A 107 14.19 7.46 4.82
C ALA A 107 12.79 7.68 5.44
N GLY A 108 12.44 6.92 6.48
CA GLY A 108 11.20 7.10 7.23
C GLY A 108 11.19 8.40 8.02
N LEU A 109 12.30 8.73 8.70
CA LEU A 109 12.46 9.95 9.47
C LEU A 109 12.47 11.19 8.58
N GLU A 110 13.19 11.15 7.45
CA GLU A 110 13.27 12.26 6.50
C GLU A 110 11.90 12.58 5.88
N ARG A 111 11.12 11.56 5.50
CA ARG A 111 9.73 11.73 5.07
C ARG A 111 8.85 12.32 6.17
N ASN A 112 9.02 11.86 7.42
CA ASN A 112 8.25 12.38 8.54
C ASN A 112 8.59 13.83 8.85
N VAL A 113 9.87 14.21 8.76
CA VAL A 113 10.34 15.59 8.88
C VAL A 113 9.74 16.46 7.77
N GLN A 114 9.81 16.05 6.50
CA GLN A 114 9.18 16.80 5.40
C GLN A 114 7.67 16.98 5.58
N GLN A 115 6.96 15.91 5.94
CA GLN A 115 5.51 15.96 6.16
C GLN A 115 5.15 16.83 7.37
N THR A 116 5.99 16.81 8.41
CA THR A 116 5.84 17.69 9.59
C THR A 116 6.13 19.14 9.21
N THR A 117 7.18 19.42 8.44
CA THR A 117 7.51 20.78 7.95
C THR A 117 6.41 21.34 7.06
N GLU A 118 5.84 20.54 6.15
CA GLU A 118 4.68 20.96 5.34
C GLU A 118 3.44 21.23 6.21
N SER A 119 3.19 20.36 7.19
CA SER A 119 2.07 20.54 8.13
C SER A 119 2.25 21.78 8.99
N LEU A 120 3.47 22.04 9.47
CA LEU A 120 3.84 23.26 10.19
C LEU A 120 3.75 24.49 9.30
N GLY A 121 4.13 24.40 8.01
CA GLY A 121 3.94 25.49 7.04
C GLY A 121 2.46 25.83 6.84
N LYS A 122 1.61 24.82 6.66
CA LYS A 122 0.14 25.00 6.60
C LYS A 122 -0.44 25.55 7.89
N LEU A 123 0.10 25.16 9.05
CA LEU A 123 -0.29 25.73 10.34
C LEU A 123 0.18 27.18 10.49
N GLN A 124 1.36 27.51 10.00
CA GLN A 124 1.90 28.87 10.02
C GLN A 124 1.10 29.78 9.07
N GLU A 125 0.66 29.28 7.92
CA GLU A 125 -0.27 29.98 7.02
C GLU A 125 -1.64 30.21 7.69
N ARG A 126 -2.19 29.19 8.36
CA ARG A 126 -3.43 29.34 9.15
C ARG A 126 -3.26 30.29 10.34
N LEU A 127 -2.11 30.27 11.02
CA LEU A 127 -1.79 31.21 12.09
C LEU A 127 -1.60 32.63 11.55
N ALA A 128 -1.05 32.81 10.35
CA ALA A 128 -0.99 34.12 9.70
C ALA A 128 -2.39 34.65 9.35
N VAL A 129 -3.31 33.79 8.89
CA VAL A 129 -4.72 34.15 8.72
C VAL A 129 -5.38 34.52 10.06
N ILE A 130 -5.04 33.82 11.14
CA ILE A 130 -5.52 34.14 12.49
C ILE A 130 -4.91 35.45 13.01
N ASP A 131 -3.62 35.71 12.79
CA ASP A 131 -2.96 36.99 13.13
C ASP A 131 -3.57 38.15 12.33
N THR A 132 -3.95 37.90 11.07
CA THR A 132 -4.70 38.86 10.25
C THR A 132 -6.11 39.09 10.81
N ALA A 133 -6.78 38.03 11.26
CA ALA A 133 -8.07 38.13 11.94
C ALA A 133 -7.96 38.82 13.32
N GLN A 134 -6.86 38.64 14.05
CA GLN A 134 -6.57 39.32 15.32
C GLN A 134 -6.20 40.78 15.12
N LYS A 135 -5.48 41.11 14.03
CA LYS A 135 -5.28 42.50 13.59
C LYS A 135 -6.60 43.17 13.26
N ASN A 136 -7.48 42.50 12.52
CA ASN A 136 -8.86 42.98 12.25
C ASN A 136 -9.68 43.17 13.54
N LEU A 137 -9.45 42.36 14.58
CA LEU A 137 -10.07 42.51 15.91
C LEU A 137 -9.48 43.66 16.73
N THR A 138 -8.19 43.94 16.59
CA THR A 138 -7.51 45.06 17.28
C THR A 138 -7.84 46.39 16.59
N ASP A 139 -7.99 46.38 15.26
CA ASP A 139 -8.48 47.50 14.46
C ASP A 139 -9.92 47.89 14.81
N LEU A 140 -10.73 46.98 15.35
CA LEU A 140 -12.09 47.28 15.84
C LEU A 140 -12.09 48.30 16.99
N THR A 141 -11.00 48.41 17.75
CA THR A 141 -10.87 49.39 18.85
C THR A 141 -10.36 50.75 18.35
N SER A 142 -9.65 50.75 17.21
CA SER A 142 -9.22 51.97 16.49
C SER A 142 -10.35 52.54 15.61
N GLU A 143 -11.22 51.69 15.05
CA GLU A 143 -12.38 52.06 14.23
C GLU A 143 -13.40 52.92 14.96
N VAL A 144 -13.46 52.88 16.30
CA VAL A 144 -14.34 53.77 17.08
C VAL A 144 -13.87 55.23 17.00
N VAL A 145 -12.58 55.48 16.76
CA VAL A 145 -12.01 56.83 16.57
C VAL A 145 -12.13 57.27 15.11
N THR A 146 -11.92 56.36 14.15
CA THR A 146 -12.04 56.67 12.71
C THR A 146 -13.49 56.84 12.24
N LEU A 147 -14.47 56.20 12.88
CA LEU A 147 -15.89 56.43 12.58
C LEU A 147 -16.27 57.91 12.78
N LYS A 148 -15.79 58.57 13.84
CA LYS A 148 -16.21 59.94 14.16
C LYS A 148 -15.78 60.95 13.09
N ASP A 149 -14.63 60.74 12.46
CA ASP A 149 -14.06 61.64 11.44
C ASP A 149 -14.53 61.31 10.00
N VAL A 150 -14.80 60.04 9.68
CA VAL A 150 -15.40 59.63 8.39
C VAL A 150 -16.92 59.94 8.35
N LEU A 151 -17.57 60.03 9.52
CA LEU A 151 -18.98 60.36 9.68
C LEU A 151 -19.32 61.86 9.54
N ALA A 152 -18.38 62.76 9.24
CA ALA A 152 -18.70 64.20 9.10
C ALA A 152 -19.40 64.55 7.77
N ASN A 153 -19.07 63.86 6.67
CA ASN A 153 -19.54 64.21 5.32
C ASN A 153 -20.56 63.19 4.76
N LYS A 154 -21.69 63.66 4.18
CA LYS A 154 -22.76 62.82 3.63
C LYS A 154 -22.26 61.84 2.57
N GLN A 155 -21.37 62.28 1.69
CA GLN A 155 -20.79 61.46 0.63
C GLN A 155 -19.86 60.37 1.19
N ALA A 156 -19.04 60.71 2.19
CA ALA A 156 -18.12 59.75 2.83
C ALA A 156 -18.89 58.64 3.57
N ARG A 157 -20.00 58.98 4.23
CA ARG A 157 -20.89 58.00 4.87
C ARG A 157 -21.53 57.04 3.87
N GLY A 158 -22.03 57.57 2.76
CA GLY A 158 -22.59 56.75 1.67
C GLY A 158 -21.55 55.79 1.09
N ALA A 159 -20.34 56.29 0.82
CA ALA A 159 -19.23 55.49 0.32
C ALA A 159 -18.79 54.39 1.30
N TYR A 160 -18.75 54.69 2.61
CA TYR A 160 -18.44 53.68 3.63
C TYR A 160 -19.50 52.58 3.69
N GLY A 161 -20.79 52.95 3.67
CA GLY A 161 -21.89 51.99 3.66
C GLY A 161 -21.85 51.07 2.42
N GLN A 162 -21.66 51.66 1.24
CA GLN A 162 -21.49 50.91 -0.01
C GLN A 162 -20.26 50.00 0.06
N GLY A 163 -19.11 50.51 0.49
CA GLY A 163 -17.87 49.73 0.61
C GLY A 163 -18.03 48.51 1.51
N ARG A 164 -18.79 48.63 2.61
CA ARG A 164 -19.07 47.48 3.49
C ARG A 164 -19.96 46.43 2.83
N MET A 165 -20.98 46.84 2.09
CA MET A 165 -21.81 45.93 1.30
C MET A 165 -20.95 45.20 0.25
N GLU A 166 -20.10 45.93 -0.48
CA GLU A 166 -19.23 45.36 -1.50
C GLU A 166 -18.24 44.34 -0.91
N ALA A 167 -17.66 44.64 0.25
CA ALA A 167 -16.76 43.71 0.94
C ALA A 167 -17.47 42.39 1.29
N ILE A 168 -18.65 42.45 1.91
CA ILE A 168 -19.43 41.25 2.26
C ILE A 168 -19.73 40.38 1.03
N ILE A 169 -20.08 41.01 -0.09
CA ILE A 169 -20.41 40.31 -1.34
C ILE A 169 -19.16 39.70 -1.98
N ARG A 170 -18.05 40.46 -2.05
CA ARG A 170 -16.78 39.99 -2.62
C ARG A 170 -16.18 38.82 -1.84
N ASP A 171 -16.28 38.87 -0.51
CA ASP A 171 -15.74 37.81 0.36
C ASP A 171 -16.58 36.53 0.29
N GLY A 172 -17.89 36.67 0.05
CA GLY A 172 -18.81 35.54 0.05
C GLY A 172 -19.07 34.89 -1.30
N LEU A 173 -18.97 35.61 -2.43
CA LEU A 173 -19.32 35.08 -3.76
C LEU A 173 -18.17 35.21 -4.77
N PRO A 174 -18.06 34.30 -5.75
CA PRO A 174 -17.16 34.48 -6.88
C PRO A 174 -17.60 35.64 -7.77
N ALA A 175 -16.66 36.36 -8.39
CA ALA A 175 -16.91 37.52 -9.25
C ALA A 175 -17.87 37.28 -10.44
N ALA A 176 -18.09 36.02 -10.83
CA ALA A 176 -19.03 35.65 -11.88
C ALA A 176 -20.51 35.76 -11.45
N PHE A 177 -20.80 35.81 -10.14
CA PHE A 177 -22.16 35.78 -9.60
C PHE A 177 -22.63 37.13 -9.09
N PHE A 178 -21.85 38.21 -9.24
CA PHE A 178 -22.29 39.53 -8.87
C PHE A 178 -21.73 40.60 -9.80
N SER A 179 -22.42 41.74 -9.85
CA SER A 179 -21.96 42.94 -10.55
C SER A 179 -22.27 44.16 -9.69
N PHE A 180 -21.31 45.08 -9.57
CA PHE A 180 -21.51 46.36 -8.91
C PHE A 180 -21.93 47.42 -9.92
N GLN A 181 -22.94 48.21 -9.56
CA GLN A 181 -23.51 49.27 -10.39
C GLN A 181 -23.87 48.84 -11.84
N PRO A 182 -24.46 47.65 -12.07
CA PRO A 182 -24.85 47.24 -13.41
C PRO A 182 -25.98 48.13 -13.94
N GLN A 183 -26.03 48.30 -15.25
CA GLN A 183 -27.14 48.99 -15.91
C GLN A 183 -28.22 47.97 -16.28
N LEU A 184 -29.41 48.12 -15.70
CA LEU A 184 -30.59 47.33 -16.03
C LEU A 184 -31.20 47.77 -17.37
N SER A 185 -32.09 46.96 -17.92
CA SER A 185 -32.77 47.25 -19.21
C SER A 185 -33.51 48.59 -19.22
N ASN A 186 -34.02 49.04 -18.07
CA ASN A 186 -34.71 50.32 -17.90
C ASN A 186 -33.75 51.52 -17.69
N GLY A 187 -32.43 51.32 -17.81
CA GLY A 187 -31.41 52.35 -17.63
C GLY A 187 -31.11 52.70 -16.16
N ARG A 188 -31.76 52.05 -15.20
CA ARG A 188 -31.50 52.23 -13.76
C ARG A 188 -30.29 51.40 -13.34
N ARG A 189 -29.63 51.84 -12.26
CA ARG A 189 -28.41 51.21 -11.73
C ARG A 189 -28.57 50.95 -10.23
N PRO A 190 -28.83 49.70 -9.82
CA PRO A 190 -28.73 49.31 -8.42
C PRO A 190 -27.27 49.30 -7.97
N ASP A 191 -27.03 49.33 -6.66
CA ASP A 191 -25.65 49.32 -6.15
C ASP A 191 -24.97 47.95 -6.38
N CYS A 192 -25.72 46.86 -6.25
CA CYS A 192 -25.27 45.53 -6.63
C CYS A 192 -26.40 44.66 -7.19
N LEU A 193 -26.04 43.77 -8.11
CA LEU A 193 -26.88 42.69 -8.62
C LEU A 193 -26.16 41.36 -8.40
N VAL A 194 -26.80 40.44 -7.69
CA VAL A 194 -26.28 39.09 -7.40
C VAL A 194 -27.07 38.06 -8.20
N THR A 195 -26.43 37.32 -9.09
CA THR A 195 -27.07 36.29 -9.92
C THR A 195 -27.13 34.98 -9.14
N LEU A 196 -28.31 34.36 -9.09
CA LEU A 196 -28.48 33.07 -8.43
C LEU A 196 -28.12 31.90 -9.38
N PRO A 197 -27.51 30.83 -8.87
CA PRO A 197 -27.28 29.64 -9.68
C PRO A 197 -28.62 28.97 -10.02
N GLY A 198 -28.87 28.73 -11.31
CA GLY A 198 -30.09 28.08 -11.81
C GLY A 198 -31.26 29.03 -12.13
N ASP A 199 -31.21 30.29 -11.66
CA ASP A 199 -32.14 31.35 -12.06
C ASP A 199 -31.32 32.50 -12.68
N GLY A 200 -31.55 32.79 -13.97
CA GLY A 200 -30.85 33.86 -14.68
C GLY A 200 -31.17 35.27 -14.16
N ARG A 201 -32.19 35.41 -13.29
CA ARG A 201 -32.60 36.70 -12.72
C ARG A 201 -31.71 37.12 -11.56
N GLY A 202 -31.34 38.40 -11.53
CA GLY A 202 -30.48 38.98 -10.50
C GLY A 202 -31.24 39.47 -9.26
N LEU A 203 -30.73 39.13 -8.08
CA LEU A 203 -31.14 39.70 -6.80
C LEU A 203 -30.53 41.09 -6.64
N VAL A 204 -31.40 42.09 -6.51
CA VAL A 204 -30.98 43.49 -6.38
C VAL A 204 -30.65 43.79 -4.92
N ILE A 205 -29.52 44.47 -4.70
CA ILE A 205 -29.08 44.96 -3.40
C ILE A 205 -28.76 46.46 -3.54
N ASP A 206 -29.41 47.30 -2.73
CA ASP A 206 -29.26 48.75 -2.76
C ASP A 206 -28.92 49.25 -1.35
N ALA A 207 -27.90 50.09 -1.23
CA ALA A 207 -27.34 50.59 0.02
C ALA A 207 -27.77 52.05 0.32
N LYS A 208 -28.83 52.55 -0.32
CA LYS A 208 -29.35 53.92 -0.13
C LYS A 208 -30.15 54.08 1.17
N PHE A 209 -29.52 53.79 2.31
CA PHE A 209 -30.15 54.00 3.61
C PHE A 209 -29.93 55.43 4.13
N PRO A 210 -30.98 56.15 4.59
CA PRO A 210 -30.88 57.55 5.01
C PRO A 210 -30.34 57.66 6.44
N LEU A 211 -29.02 57.47 6.59
CA LEU A 211 -28.34 57.54 7.90
C LEU A 211 -28.52 58.87 8.62
N GLU A 212 -28.66 59.97 7.86
CA GLU A 212 -28.82 61.34 8.40
C GLU A 212 -30.02 61.46 9.34
N SER A 213 -31.16 60.89 8.95
CA SER A 213 -32.39 61.00 9.72
C SER A 213 -32.35 60.17 11.01
N PHE A 214 -31.58 59.08 11.01
CA PHE A 214 -31.28 58.31 12.22
C PHE A 214 -30.29 59.02 13.15
N THR A 215 -29.29 59.71 12.59
CA THR A 215 -28.40 60.56 13.40
C THR A 215 -29.19 61.66 14.09
N MET A 216 -30.10 62.34 13.37
CA MET A 216 -30.97 63.36 13.96
C MET A 216 -31.88 62.79 15.05
N LEU A 217 -32.41 61.57 14.86
CA LEU A 217 -33.22 60.90 15.88
C LEU A 217 -32.40 60.61 17.15
N ARG A 218 -31.14 60.18 17.01
CA ARG A 218 -30.25 59.93 18.17
C ARG A 218 -29.83 61.20 18.88
N GLU A 219 -29.65 62.30 18.15
CA GLU A 219 -29.24 63.59 18.70
C GLU A 219 -30.41 64.41 19.27
N ALA A 220 -31.66 64.07 18.90
CA ALA A 220 -32.86 64.75 19.34
C ALA A 220 -33.05 64.70 20.86
N ARG A 221 -33.15 65.88 21.48
CA ARG A 221 -33.41 66.03 22.92
C ARG A 221 -34.82 66.55 23.15
N GLY A 222 -35.56 65.88 24.04
CA GLY A 222 -36.98 66.18 24.31
C GLY A 222 -37.94 65.36 23.43
N GLU A 223 -39.17 65.16 23.91
CA GLU A 223 -40.16 64.32 23.22
C GLU A 223 -40.58 64.84 21.85
N ASP A 224 -40.79 66.16 21.72
CA ASP A 224 -41.26 66.74 20.45
C ASP A 224 -40.20 66.67 19.34
N ALA A 225 -38.93 66.87 19.71
CA ALA A 225 -37.81 66.70 18.80
C ALA A 225 -37.67 65.24 18.35
N LYS A 226 -37.84 64.27 19.27
CA LYS A 226 -37.82 62.84 18.94
C LYS A 226 -38.97 62.44 18.02
N LYS A 227 -40.19 62.94 18.25
CA LYS A 227 -41.34 62.69 17.37
C LYS A 227 -41.09 63.23 15.96
N THR A 228 -40.58 64.45 15.86
CA THR A 228 -40.27 65.09 14.57
C THR A 228 -39.19 64.33 13.81
N ALA A 229 -38.10 63.96 14.48
CA ALA A 229 -37.02 63.17 13.88
C ALA A 229 -37.50 61.76 13.48
N GLY A 230 -38.34 61.13 14.29
CA GLY A 230 -38.95 59.83 13.96
C GLY A 230 -39.85 59.89 12.73
N GLN A 231 -40.64 60.96 12.57
CA GLN A 231 -41.44 61.14 11.36
C GLN A 231 -40.56 61.34 10.11
N ARG A 232 -39.43 62.03 10.26
CA ARG A 232 -38.46 62.18 9.17
C ARG A 232 -37.84 60.84 8.76
N VAL A 233 -37.45 60.00 9.72
CA VAL A 233 -37.01 58.62 9.46
C VAL A 233 -38.06 57.83 8.67
N ARG A 234 -39.34 57.93 9.08
CA ARG A 234 -40.46 57.27 8.38
C ARG A 234 -40.58 57.69 6.94
N ASN A 235 -40.47 58.99 6.68
CA ASN A 235 -40.59 59.52 5.34
C ASN A 235 -39.40 59.09 4.47
N ASP A 236 -38.18 59.26 4.96
CA ASP A 236 -36.97 59.03 4.16
C ASP A 236 -36.79 57.55 3.83
N VAL A 237 -36.93 56.65 4.81
CA VAL A 237 -36.84 55.20 4.55
C VAL A 237 -37.99 54.75 3.63
N GLY A 238 -39.19 55.30 3.83
CA GLY A 238 -40.35 55.00 2.98
C GLY A 238 -40.15 55.40 1.52
N VAL A 239 -39.52 56.56 1.25
CA VAL A 239 -39.17 56.99 -0.11
C VAL A 239 -38.19 56.02 -0.75
N HIS A 240 -37.15 55.60 -0.03
CA HIS A 240 -36.16 54.65 -0.56
C HIS A 240 -36.76 53.27 -0.86
N VAL A 241 -37.61 52.75 0.04
CA VAL A 241 -38.34 51.50 -0.19
C VAL A 241 -39.21 51.58 -1.44
N LYS A 242 -39.94 52.69 -1.61
CA LYS A 242 -40.78 52.92 -2.79
C LYS A 242 -39.93 53.02 -4.07
N ASP A 243 -38.84 53.77 -4.02
CA ASP A 243 -37.90 53.92 -5.14
C ASP A 243 -37.32 52.57 -5.58
N ILE A 244 -36.92 51.71 -4.64
CA ILE A 244 -36.40 50.37 -4.93
C ILE A 244 -37.48 49.54 -5.63
N ALA A 245 -38.69 49.51 -5.07
CA ALA A 245 -39.79 48.72 -5.60
C ALA A 245 -40.22 49.16 -7.00
N GLU A 246 -40.22 50.47 -7.29
CA GLU A 246 -40.61 51.01 -8.59
C GLU A 246 -39.53 50.87 -9.66
N ARG A 247 -38.25 50.94 -9.27
CA ARG A 247 -37.12 51.03 -10.22
C ARG A 247 -36.49 49.69 -10.57
N TYR A 248 -36.61 48.69 -9.70
CA TYR A 248 -35.77 47.50 -9.80
C TYR A 248 -36.52 46.19 -10.00
N PHE A 249 -37.85 46.14 -9.88
CA PHE A 249 -38.61 44.94 -10.21
C PHE A 249 -38.92 44.88 -11.71
N LEU A 250 -38.13 44.09 -12.44
CA LEU A 250 -38.19 43.92 -13.88
C LEU A 250 -38.47 42.45 -14.20
N PRO A 251 -39.65 42.11 -14.73
CA PRO A 251 -40.02 40.74 -15.04
C PRO A 251 -38.99 40.05 -15.96
N GLY A 252 -38.49 38.89 -15.54
CA GLY A 252 -37.51 38.11 -16.30
C GLY A 252 -36.06 38.58 -16.18
N GLU A 253 -35.78 39.71 -15.53
CA GLU A 253 -34.43 40.25 -15.34
C GLU A 253 -34.02 40.27 -13.87
N THR A 254 -34.90 40.70 -12.97
CA THR A 254 -34.61 40.78 -11.53
C THR A 254 -35.52 39.87 -10.72
N GLN A 255 -35.08 39.54 -9.51
CA GLN A 255 -35.84 38.74 -8.58
C GLN A 255 -37.06 39.51 -8.05
N ASP A 256 -38.06 38.76 -7.61
CA ASP A 256 -39.30 39.32 -7.03
C ASP A 256 -39.08 39.96 -5.66
N ILE A 257 -37.86 39.86 -5.11
CA ILE A 257 -37.44 40.45 -3.84
C ILE A 257 -36.17 41.27 -4.10
N ALA A 258 -36.04 42.41 -3.41
CA ALA A 258 -34.83 43.22 -3.38
C ALA A 258 -34.36 43.42 -1.92
N LEU A 259 -33.05 43.62 -1.72
CA LEU A 259 -32.46 43.87 -0.42
C LEU A 259 -32.13 45.36 -0.26
N LEU A 260 -32.62 45.97 0.82
CA LEU A 260 -32.19 47.29 1.29
C LEU A 260 -31.15 47.10 2.38
N PHE A 261 -29.90 47.44 2.09
CA PHE A 261 -28.78 47.27 3.01
C PHE A 261 -28.66 48.44 4.01
N VAL A 262 -28.61 48.10 5.30
CA VAL A 262 -28.41 49.05 6.40
C VAL A 262 -26.98 48.88 6.94
N PRO A 263 -26.09 49.89 6.82
CA PRO A 263 -24.69 49.78 7.20
C PRO A 263 -24.47 49.95 8.71
N SER A 264 -25.38 49.48 9.57
CA SER A 264 -25.14 49.33 11.02
C SER A 264 -26.13 48.35 11.65
N GLU A 265 -25.62 47.42 12.45
CA GLU A 265 -26.46 46.50 13.23
C GLU A 265 -27.34 47.26 14.23
N ALA A 266 -26.78 48.29 14.89
CA ALA A 266 -27.52 49.09 15.84
C ALA A 266 -28.69 49.85 15.17
N ILE A 267 -28.47 50.40 13.98
CA ILE A 267 -29.54 51.09 13.23
C ILE A 267 -30.60 50.10 12.74
N TYR A 268 -30.19 48.91 12.32
CA TYR A 268 -31.13 47.85 11.94
C TYR A 268 -32.02 47.43 13.12
N ALA A 269 -31.44 47.26 14.32
CA ALA A 269 -32.17 46.95 15.55
C ALA A 269 -33.16 48.08 15.92
N ASP A 270 -32.69 49.33 15.95
CA ASP A 270 -33.51 50.51 16.24
C ASP A 270 -34.71 50.61 15.29
N LEU A 271 -34.51 50.31 14.00
CA LEU A 271 -35.56 50.32 12.98
C LEU A 271 -36.65 49.28 13.28
N HIS A 272 -36.26 48.06 13.68
CA HIS A 272 -37.22 46.99 14.00
C HIS A 272 -37.94 47.24 15.32
N GLU A 273 -37.29 47.85 16.30
CA GLU A 273 -37.88 48.13 17.61
C GLU A 273 -38.88 49.30 17.55
N HIS A 274 -38.55 50.38 16.84
CA HIS A 274 -39.31 51.65 16.92
C HIS A 274 -40.13 51.97 15.66
N PHE A 275 -39.88 51.28 14.55
CA PHE A 275 -40.45 51.60 13.23
C PHE A 275 -40.99 50.37 12.48
N ASP A 276 -41.65 49.45 13.19
CA ASP A 276 -42.24 48.23 12.60
C ASP A 276 -43.16 48.54 11.40
N ASP A 277 -43.93 49.62 11.44
CA ASP A 277 -44.78 50.05 10.32
C ASP A 277 -44.00 50.29 9.01
N ILE A 278 -42.75 50.76 9.06
CA ILE A 278 -41.90 50.91 7.88
C ILE A 278 -41.41 49.54 7.43
N VAL A 279 -40.96 48.70 8.37
CA VAL A 279 -40.49 47.33 8.09
C VAL A 279 -41.59 46.53 7.39
N GLN A 280 -42.83 46.57 7.92
CA GLN A 280 -43.99 45.94 7.31
C GLN A 280 -44.36 46.53 5.94
N ARG A 281 -44.16 47.84 5.74
CA ARG A 281 -44.33 48.47 4.42
C ARG A 281 -43.27 47.99 3.43
N ALA A 282 -42.01 47.90 3.84
CA ALA A 282 -40.92 47.37 3.02
C ALA A 282 -41.18 45.91 2.62
N HIS A 283 -41.56 45.07 3.59
CA HIS A 283 -41.90 43.68 3.34
C HIS A 283 -43.07 43.52 2.35
N ARG A 284 -44.14 44.31 2.49
CA ARG A 284 -45.26 44.33 1.53
C ARG A 284 -44.85 44.80 0.13
N ALA A 285 -43.87 45.70 0.05
CA ALA A 285 -43.26 46.12 -1.19
C ALA A 285 -42.23 45.11 -1.73
N ARG A 286 -42.07 43.94 -1.10
CA ARG A 286 -41.05 42.91 -1.43
C ARG A 286 -39.61 43.42 -1.33
N VAL A 287 -39.39 44.42 -0.48
CA VAL A 287 -38.06 44.95 -0.13
C VAL A 287 -37.71 44.47 1.27
N MET A 288 -36.68 43.63 1.38
CA MET A 288 -36.21 43.11 2.65
C MET A 288 -35.08 44.00 3.17
N ILE A 289 -35.27 44.55 4.37
CA ILE A 289 -34.24 45.35 5.03
C ILE A 289 -33.26 44.39 5.70
N VAL A 290 -31.96 44.54 5.41
CA VAL A 290 -30.92 43.63 5.88
C VAL A 290 -29.78 44.40 6.55
N SER A 291 -29.27 43.84 7.64
CA SER A 291 -28.03 44.27 8.29
C SER A 291 -26.82 43.52 7.70
N PRO A 292 -25.56 43.89 8.03
CA PRO A 292 -24.37 43.15 7.63
C PRO A 292 -24.41 41.67 7.94
N SER A 293 -24.81 41.29 9.16
CA SER A 293 -24.85 39.88 9.57
C SER A 293 -25.88 39.12 8.73
N LEU A 294 -27.04 39.71 8.48
CA LEU A 294 -28.05 39.09 7.63
C LEU A 294 -27.63 39.02 6.16
N LEU A 295 -27.00 40.07 5.64
CA LEU A 295 -26.46 40.06 4.28
C LEU A 295 -25.37 38.99 4.15
N ALA A 296 -24.42 38.92 5.10
CA ALA A 296 -23.37 37.91 5.10
C ALA A 296 -23.96 36.49 5.12
N LEU A 297 -24.98 36.25 5.94
CA LEU A 297 -25.69 34.97 5.98
C LEU A 297 -26.37 34.66 4.63
N ALA A 298 -27.08 35.63 4.05
CA ALA A 298 -27.74 35.45 2.75
C ALA A 298 -26.72 35.14 1.64
N ILE A 299 -25.60 35.84 1.62
CA ILE A 299 -24.51 35.62 0.67
C ILE A 299 -23.85 34.25 0.89
N GLN A 300 -23.65 33.83 2.14
CA GLN A 300 -23.11 32.49 2.45
C GLN A 300 -24.06 31.36 2.01
N LEU A 301 -25.37 31.56 2.18
CA LEU A 301 -26.38 30.64 1.65
C LEU A 301 -26.31 30.58 0.12
N MET A 302 -26.23 31.73 -0.57
CA MET A 302 -26.04 31.76 -2.03
C MET A 302 -24.75 31.05 -2.46
N GLN A 303 -23.65 31.22 -1.72
CA GLN A 303 -22.39 30.54 -1.99
C GLN A 303 -22.53 29.01 -1.88
N SER A 304 -23.30 28.51 -0.91
CA SER A 304 -23.58 27.07 -0.80
C SER A 304 -24.35 26.54 -2.02
N LEU A 305 -25.35 27.29 -2.49
CA LEU A 305 -26.10 26.93 -3.70
C LEU A 305 -25.20 26.93 -4.94
N VAL A 306 -24.25 27.86 -5.04
CA VAL A 306 -23.29 27.91 -6.16
C VAL A 306 -22.39 26.68 -6.15
N ARG A 307 -21.89 26.27 -4.98
CA ARG A 307 -21.08 25.04 -4.84
C ARG A 307 -21.88 23.81 -5.23
N ASP A 308 -23.11 23.70 -4.74
CA ASP A 308 -23.99 22.56 -5.05
C ASP A 308 -24.30 22.47 -6.54
N ALA A 309 -24.56 23.61 -7.20
CA ALA A 309 -24.79 23.65 -8.64
C ALA A 309 -23.55 23.21 -9.43
N ARG A 310 -22.35 23.66 -9.05
CA ARG A 310 -21.09 23.21 -9.68
C ARG A 310 -20.85 21.72 -9.49
N MET A 311 -21.07 21.21 -8.27
CA MET A 311 -20.92 19.78 -7.98
C MET A 311 -21.86 18.92 -8.83
N ARG A 312 -23.10 19.37 -9.05
CA ARG A 312 -24.06 18.68 -9.93
C ARG A 312 -23.61 18.65 -11.39
N GLU A 313 -23.06 19.74 -11.90
CA GLU A 313 -22.55 19.79 -13.27
C GLU A 313 -21.35 18.86 -13.46
N GLU A 314 -20.40 18.88 -12.52
CA GLU A 314 -19.26 17.96 -12.52
C GLU A 314 -19.71 16.49 -12.42
N ALA A 315 -20.71 16.17 -11.58
CA ALA A 315 -21.27 14.82 -11.49
C ALA A 315 -21.89 14.36 -12.81
N ARG A 316 -22.53 15.27 -13.56
CA ARG A 316 -23.10 14.97 -14.89
C ARG A 316 -22.02 14.67 -15.93
N VAL A 317 -20.91 15.40 -15.89
CA VAL A 317 -19.73 15.11 -16.72
C VAL A 317 -19.17 13.73 -16.37
N ILE A 318 -19.01 13.41 -15.08
CA ILE A 318 -18.55 12.09 -14.62
C ILE A 318 -19.48 10.98 -15.10
N GLN A 319 -20.80 11.13 -14.95
CA GLN A 319 -21.76 10.13 -15.45
C GLN A 319 -21.62 9.89 -16.95
N THR A 320 -21.38 10.94 -17.72
CA THR A 320 -21.19 10.85 -19.17
C THR A 320 -19.91 10.08 -19.50
N GLU A 321 -18.79 10.38 -18.83
CA GLU A 321 -17.52 9.68 -19.05
C GLU A 321 -17.56 8.23 -18.57
N VAL A 322 -18.23 7.93 -17.45
CA VAL A 322 -18.47 6.55 -16.99
C VAL A 322 -19.32 5.78 -18.01
N GLY A 323 -20.33 6.40 -18.60
CA GLY A 323 -21.12 5.79 -19.68
C GLY A 323 -20.26 5.38 -20.88
N LYS A 324 -19.38 6.28 -21.34
CA LYS A 324 -18.42 5.97 -22.42
C LYS A 324 -17.47 4.84 -22.05
N LEU A 325 -16.95 4.84 -20.82
CA LEU A 325 -16.07 3.77 -20.33
C LEU A 325 -16.78 2.41 -20.32
N LEU A 326 -18.05 2.35 -19.90
CA LEU A 326 -18.84 1.12 -19.94
C LEU A 326 -19.03 0.61 -21.37
N ASP A 327 -19.25 1.50 -22.34
CA ASP A 327 -19.32 1.14 -23.75
C ASP A 327 -17.99 0.57 -24.27
N ASP A 328 -16.86 1.15 -23.86
CA ASP A 328 -15.53 0.64 -24.22
C ASP A 328 -15.25 -0.73 -23.61
N VAL A 329 -15.63 -0.95 -22.34
CA VAL A 329 -15.54 -2.26 -21.67
C VAL A 329 -16.40 -3.29 -22.38
N ARG A 330 -17.62 -2.92 -22.81
CA ARG A 330 -18.49 -3.81 -23.59
C ARG A 330 -17.86 -4.21 -24.91
N ARG A 331 -17.30 -3.24 -25.65
CA ARG A 331 -16.57 -3.51 -26.91
C ARG A 331 -15.35 -4.40 -26.69
N LEU A 332 -14.66 -4.25 -25.56
CA LEU A 332 -13.55 -5.13 -25.20
C LEU A 332 -14.05 -6.57 -24.96
N GLY A 333 -15.15 -6.74 -24.21
CA GLY A 333 -15.79 -8.04 -24.01
C GLY A 333 -16.15 -8.72 -25.34
N GLU A 334 -16.81 -8.00 -26.26
CA GLU A 334 -17.15 -8.52 -27.59
C GLU A 334 -15.92 -8.97 -28.41
N ARG A 335 -14.77 -8.28 -28.24
CA ARG A 335 -13.50 -8.67 -28.88
C ARG A 335 -12.89 -9.92 -28.24
N VAL A 336 -12.97 -10.03 -26.91
CA VAL A 336 -12.50 -11.21 -26.17
C VAL A 336 -13.34 -12.44 -26.55
N ASP A 337 -14.66 -12.32 -26.68
CA ASP A 337 -15.54 -13.42 -27.09
C ASP A 337 -15.21 -13.90 -28.51
N LYS A 338 -14.94 -12.97 -29.44
CA LYS A 338 -14.47 -13.32 -30.79
C LYS A 338 -13.12 -14.02 -30.75
N LEU A 339 -12.20 -13.55 -29.90
CA LEU A 339 -10.90 -14.18 -29.73
C LEU A 339 -11.01 -15.61 -29.17
N ASP A 340 -11.87 -15.83 -28.17
CA ASP A 340 -12.16 -17.16 -27.62
C ASP A 340 -12.69 -18.11 -28.70
N THR A 341 -13.60 -17.61 -29.56
CA THR A 341 -14.12 -18.37 -30.71
C THR A 341 -12.98 -18.80 -31.65
N HIS A 342 -12.05 -17.90 -31.98
CA HIS A 342 -10.90 -18.22 -32.81
C HIS A 342 -9.94 -19.22 -32.16
N PHE A 343 -9.72 -19.14 -30.85
CA PHE A 343 -8.90 -20.12 -30.12
C PHE A 343 -9.50 -21.52 -30.15
N ARG A 344 -10.81 -21.65 -29.96
CA ARG A 344 -11.50 -22.95 -30.07
C ARG A 344 -11.34 -23.54 -31.47
N GLN A 345 -11.51 -22.71 -32.50
CA GLN A 345 -11.33 -23.15 -33.88
C GLN A 345 -9.89 -23.62 -34.15
N ALA A 346 -8.89 -22.87 -33.70
CA ALA A 346 -7.49 -23.28 -33.82
C ALA A 346 -7.19 -24.59 -33.05
N GLN A 347 -7.82 -24.79 -31.89
CA GLN A 347 -7.69 -26.03 -31.12
C GLN A 347 -8.29 -27.24 -31.85
N ASP A 348 -9.44 -27.06 -32.50
CA ASP A 348 -10.08 -28.08 -33.33
C ASP A 348 -9.20 -28.44 -34.54
N ASP A 349 -8.65 -27.43 -35.23
CA ASP A 349 -7.74 -27.62 -36.37
C ASP A 349 -6.49 -28.42 -35.97
N VAL A 350 -5.88 -28.09 -34.81
CA VAL A 350 -4.75 -28.87 -34.25
C VAL A 350 -5.16 -30.32 -33.98
N GLY A 351 -6.38 -30.57 -33.50
CA GLY A 351 -6.92 -31.91 -33.31
C GLY A 351 -7.02 -32.71 -34.62
N GLN A 352 -7.48 -32.08 -35.69
CA GLN A 352 -7.56 -32.70 -37.02
C GLN A 352 -6.17 -33.00 -37.60
N ILE A 353 -5.21 -32.10 -37.41
CA ILE A 353 -3.82 -32.30 -37.84
C ILE A 353 -3.21 -33.51 -37.12
N LYS A 354 -3.36 -33.59 -35.79
CA LYS A 354 -2.88 -34.75 -35.00
C LYS A 354 -3.50 -36.07 -35.47
N THR A 355 -4.80 -36.07 -35.73
CA THR A 355 -5.49 -37.27 -36.24
C THR A 355 -4.94 -37.69 -37.60
N SER A 356 -4.73 -36.74 -38.50
CA SER A 356 -4.18 -37.00 -39.84
C SER A 356 -2.75 -37.51 -39.77
N ALA A 357 -1.90 -36.89 -38.94
CA ALA A 357 -0.55 -37.36 -38.69
C ALA A 357 -0.53 -38.80 -38.15
N GLY A 358 -1.38 -39.13 -37.17
CA GLY A 358 -1.50 -40.50 -36.64
C GLY A 358 -1.93 -41.52 -37.70
N LYS A 359 -2.86 -41.16 -38.60
CA LYS A 359 -3.26 -42.01 -39.74
C LYS A 359 -2.10 -42.24 -40.71
N VAL A 360 -1.28 -41.23 -40.97
CA VAL A 360 -0.08 -41.34 -41.83
C VAL A 360 0.95 -42.25 -41.17
N THR A 361 1.26 -42.05 -39.89
CA THR A 361 2.18 -42.89 -39.13
C THR A 361 1.74 -44.36 -39.12
N SER A 362 0.47 -44.65 -38.82
CA SER A 362 -0.06 -46.01 -38.84
C SER A 362 0.00 -46.66 -40.23
N ARG A 363 -0.19 -45.87 -41.30
CA ARG A 363 0.00 -46.37 -42.68
C ARG A 363 1.46 -46.67 -42.97
N ALA A 364 2.39 -45.80 -42.55
CA ALA A 364 3.82 -46.02 -42.71
C ALA A 364 4.30 -47.28 -41.97
N GLU A 365 3.82 -47.50 -40.74
CA GLU A 365 4.11 -48.72 -39.97
C GLU A 365 3.60 -49.99 -40.67
N LYS A 366 2.39 -49.95 -41.26
CA LYS A 366 1.85 -51.09 -42.03
C LYS A 366 2.64 -51.39 -43.29
N ILE A 367 3.12 -50.36 -44.00
CA ILE A 367 3.98 -50.53 -45.18
C ILE A 367 5.31 -51.15 -44.77
N GLY A 368 5.93 -50.64 -43.70
CA GLY A 368 7.15 -51.23 -43.14
C GLY A 368 6.97 -52.68 -42.70
N ALA A 369 5.80 -53.05 -42.15
CA ALA A 369 5.50 -54.43 -41.78
C ALA A 369 5.28 -55.36 -42.99
N LEU A 370 4.78 -54.85 -44.12
CA LEU A 370 4.57 -55.61 -45.36
C LEU A 370 5.90 -55.92 -46.08
N GLU A 371 6.88 -55.01 -46.04
CA GLU A 371 8.22 -55.26 -46.61
C GLU A 371 8.97 -56.42 -45.92
N PHE A 372 8.58 -56.84 -44.71
CA PHE A 372 9.17 -58.00 -44.03
C PHE A 372 8.43 -59.34 -44.26
N ASP A 373 7.25 -59.34 -44.88
CA ASP A 373 6.47 -60.57 -45.13
C ASP A 373 6.58 -61.06 -46.59
N ASP A 374 6.94 -60.16 -47.53
CA ASP A 374 7.04 -60.47 -48.97
C ASP A 374 8.34 -61.16 -49.42
N GLU A 375 9.35 -61.35 -48.56
CA GLU A 375 10.55 -62.15 -48.92
C GLU A 375 10.29 -63.67 -48.97
N LYS A 376 9.06 -64.16 -48.73
CA LYS A 376 8.76 -65.61 -48.70
C LYS A 376 7.59 -66.11 -49.53
N SER A 377 7.05 -65.36 -50.50
CA SER A 377 6.02 -65.93 -51.38
C SER A 377 6.26 -65.67 -52.87
N GLU A 378 6.60 -66.75 -53.59
CA GLU A 378 6.66 -66.77 -55.05
C GLU A 378 5.27 -66.53 -55.67
N PRO A 379 5.16 -65.75 -56.77
CA PRO A 379 3.89 -65.47 -57.41
C PRO A 379 3.39 -66.68 -58.21
N ARG A 380 2.23 -67.23 -57.84
CA ARG A 380 1.52 -68.25 -58.64
C ARG A 380 0.72 -67.59 -59.76
N LEU A 381 1.08 -67.88 -61.01
CA LEU A 381 0.36 -67.46 -62.21
C LEU A 381 -1.03 -68.15 -62.34
N PRO A 382 -2.07 -67.49 -62.90
CA PRO A 382 -3.47 -67.89 -62.73
C PRO A 382 -3.98 -69.05 -63.60
N PHE A 383 -3.15 -69.73 -64.40
CA PHE A 383 -3.62 -70.61 -65.49
C PHE A 383 -3.22 -72.08 -65.39
N ALA A 384 -3.05 -72.62 -64.17
CA ALA A 384 -2.85 -74.06 -63.97
C ALA A 384 -4.04 -74.71 -63.26
N LYS A 385 -5.19 -74.83 -63.94
CA LYS A 385 -6.21 -75.83 -63.61
C LYS A 385 -6.64 -76.56 -64.88
N GLY A 386 -6.45 -77.87 -64.85
CA GLY A 386 -6.50 -78.80 -65.96
C GLY A 386 -7.81 -78.82 -66.74
N LEU A 387 -7.64 -79.06 -68.04
CA LEU A 387 -8.69 -79.43 -68.98
C LEU A 387 -9.06 -80.90 -68.71
N ASP A 388 -10.31 -81.16 -68.29
CA ASP A 388 -10.85 -82.52 -68.24
C ASP A 388 -11.19 -83.01 -69.66
N LEU A 389 -10.48 -84.02 -70.12
CA LEU A 389 -10.76 -84.77 -71.36
C LEU A 389 -11.96 -85.68 -71.12
N LYS A 390 -13.08 -85.45 -71.81
CA LYS A 390 -14.19 -86.40 -71.89
C LYS A 390 -13.90 -87.45 -72.98
N ALA A 391 -14.00 -88.72 -72.61
CA ALA A 391 -13.94 -89.87 -73.50
C ALA A 391 -15.19 -89.97 -74.39
N ALA A 392 -14.98 -90.54 -75.58
CA ALA A 392 -15.91 -90.67 -76.69
C ALA A 392 -17.00 -91.74 -76.48
N GLU A 393 -18.14 -91.54 -77.14
CA GLU A 393 -18.97 -92.60 -77.75
C GLU A 393 -18.74 -92.61 -79.27
#